data_AF-A0A935HR44-F1
#
_entry.id   AF-A0A935HR44-F1
#
_cell.length_a   1.000
_cell.length_b   1.000
_cell.length_c   1.000
_cell.angle_alpha   90.00
_cell.angle_beta   90.00
_cell.angle_gamma   90.00
#
_symmetry.space_group_name_H-M   'P 1'
#
loop_
_entity.id
_entity.type
_entity.pdbx_description
1 polymer ?
#
loop_
_entity_poly.entity_id
_entity_poly.type
_entity_poly.pdbx_seq_one_letter_code
_entity_poly.pdbx_strand_id
1 'polypeptide(L)'
;MGYSFRPTPVSDAYTYRQFSTIESVVPGGLGRSRVIISDQNDQEVEKDLLNFYSMVGINFKNIASNDRLIVDQINEFTSDGWELHTVTTGVQSGEKGGGIFITRYLFRKPL
;
A
#
# COMPACT_ATOMS: atom_id res chain seq x y z
N MET A 1 18.45 44.91 -24.56
CA MET A 1 17.57 44.35 -23.51
C MET A 1 16.88 43.14 -24.10
N GLY A 2 17.26 41.92 -23.69
CA GLY A 2 16.62 40.69 -24.15
C GLY A 2 15.69 40.19 -23.05
N TYR A 3 14.39 40.11 -23.33
CA TYR A 3 13.44 39.46 -22.43
C TYR A 3 13.66 37.94 -22.52
N SER A 4 14.18 37.35 -21.44
CA SER A 4 14.23 35.90 -21.28
C SER A 4 12.84 35.41 -20.92
N PHE A 5 12.17 34.73 -21.86
CA PHE A 5 10.97 33.97 -21.55
C PHE A 5 11.40 32.73 -20.77
N ARG A 6 11.06 32.70 -19.48
CA ARG A 6 11.01 31.44 -18.73
C ARG A 6 9.61 30.87 -18.93
N PRO A 7 9.43 29.75 -19.62
CA PRO A 7 8.12 29.11 -19.67
C PRO A 7 7.68 28.82 -18.24
N THR A 8 6.45 29.23 -17.89
CA THR A 8 5.82 28.80 -16.64
C THR A 8 5.71 27.28 -16.70
N PRO A 9 6.26 26.53 -15.73
CA PRO A 9 6.09 25.09 -15.72
C PRO A 9 4.59 24.80 -15.63
N VAL A 10 4.06 24.15 -16.65
CA VAL A 10 2.70 23.60 -16.62
C VAL A 10 2.77 22.41 -15.67
N SER A 11 1.92 22.38 -14.64
CA SER A 11 1.87 21.21 -13.76
C SER A 11 1.34 20.02 -14.56
N ASP A 12 2.08 18.93 -14.60
CA ASP A 12 1.59 17.69 -15.19
C ASP A 12 0.34 17.22 -14.42
N ALA A 13 -0.70 16.87 -15.16
CA ALA A 13 -1.89 16.27 -14.58
C ALA A 13 -1.62 14.77 -14.39
N TYR A 14 -2.08 14.20 -13.28
CA TYR A 14 -1.81 12.80 -12.93
C TYR A 14 -3.12 12.05 -12.65
N THR A 15 -3.14 10.78 -13.00
CA THR A 15 -4.07 9.80 -12.43
C THR A 15 -3.39 9.05 -11.28
N TYR A 16 -4.18 8.56 -10.34
CA TYR A 16 -3.71 7.93 -9.12
C TYR A 16 -4.31 6.55 -8.93
N ARG A 17 -3.50 5.68 -8.33
CA ARG A 17 -3.88 4.35 -7.87
C ARG A 17 -3.27 4.12 -6.50
N GLN A 18 -4.02 3.50 -5.60
CA GLN A 18 -3.59 3.17 -4.25
C GLN A 18 -3.53 1.66 -4.08
N PHE A 19 -2.37 1.16 -3.66
CA PHE A 19 -2.21 -0.19 -3.13
C PHE A 19 -2.11 -0.09 -1.62
N SER A 20 -2.93 -0.84 -0.88
CA SER A 20 -2.96 -0.81 0.58
C SER A 20 -2.82 -2.20 1.17
N THR A 21 -1.96 -2.35 2.17
CA THR A 21 -1.90 -3.55 3.00
C THR A 21 -2.62 -3.27 4.31
N ILE A 22 -3.54 -4.16 4.69
CA ILE A 22 -4.25 -4.13 5.96
C ILE A 22 -3.83 -5.37 6.74
N GLU A 23 -3.14 -5.16 7.85
CA GLU A 23 -2.58 -6.23 8.67
C GLU A 23 -3.27 -6.21 10.03
N SER A 24 -4.02 -7.27 10.29
CA SER A 24 -4.81 -7.41 11.49
C SER A 24 -3.99 -8.13 12.57
N VAL A 25 -3.81 -7.45 13.70
CA VAL A 25 -3.26 -8.05 14.92
C VAL A 25 -4.43 -8.36 15.82
N VAL A 26 -4.84 -9.62 15.85
CA VAL A 26 -5.87 -10.13 16.75
C VAL A 26 -5.23 -11.22 17.61
N PRO A 27 -5.44 -11.23 18.94
CA PRO A 27 -4.96 -12.28 19.80
C PRO A 27 -5.31 -13.68 19.27
N GLY A 28 -4.34 -14.61 19.34
CA GLY A 28 -4.50 -15.97 18.83
C GLY A 28 -4.42 -16.10 17.30
N GLY A 29 -4.15 -15.02 16.57
CA GLY A 29 -3.92 -15.08 15.12
C GLY A 29 -5.19 -15.27 14.29
N LEU A 30 -6.36 -14.88 14.82
CA LEU A 30 -7.67 -14.98 14.16
C LEU A 30 -7.97 -13.80 13.22
N GLY A 31 -7.05 -12.85 13.10
CA GLY A 31 -7.19 -11.69 12.24
C GLY A 31 -7.30 -12.09 10.76
N ARG A 32 -7.86 -11.19 9.95
CA ARG A 32 -7.85 -11.31 8.49
C ARG A 32 -7.09 -10.12 7.94
N SER A 33 -5.93 -10.40 7.37
CA SER A 33 -5.09 -9.40 6.73
C SER A 33 -5.34 -9.45 5.21
N ARG A 34 -5.43 -8.31 4.53
CA ARG A 34 -5.77 -8.25 3.11
C ARG A 34 -5.05 -7.11 2.39
N VAL A 35 -4.91 -7.27 1.08
CA VAL A 35 -4.57 -6.21 0.14
C VAL A 35 -5.84 -5.58 -0.41
N ILE A 36 -5.86 -4.25 -0.51
CA ILE A 36 -6.88 -3.49 -1.24
C ILE A 36 -6.18 -2.63 -2.29
N ILE A 37 -6.69 -2.66 -3.51
CA ILE A 37 -6.28 -1.77 -4.59
C ILE A 37 -7.44 -0.86 -4.92
N SER A 38 -7.18 0.42 -5.15
CA SER A 38 -8.22 1.41 -5.45
C SER A 38 -7.72 2.38 -6.49
N ASP A 39 -8.53 2.68 -7.48
CA ASP A 39 -8.28 3.77 -8.42
C ASP A 39 -9.54 4.65 -8.59
N GLN A 40 -9.56 5.48 -9.63
CA GLN A 40 -10.66 6.43 -9.86
C GLN A 40 -12.02 5.76 -10.12
N ASN A 41 -12.04 4.50 -10.57
CA ASN A 41 -13.25 3.82 -11.00
C ASN A 41 -13.68 2.75 -9.99
N ASP A 42 -12.73 1.99 -9.44
CA ASP A 42 -13.04 0.77 -8.70
C ASP A 42 -12.17 0.57 -7.44
N GLN A 43 -12.68 -0.26 -6.54
CA GLN A 43 -11.94 -0.82 -5.41
C GLN A 43 -11.96 -2.35 -5.51
N GLU A 44 -10.77 -2.94 -5.57
CA GLU A 44 -10.59 -4.38 -5.68
C GLU A 44 -9.93 -4.92 -4.41
N VAL A 45 -10.46 -6.04 -3.90
CA VAL A 45 -9.85 -6.78 -2.80
C VAL A 45 -9.14 -7.99 -3.39
N GLU A 46 -7.83 -7.87 -3.55
CA GLU A 46 -7.12 -8.75 -4.47
C GLU A 46 -6.55 -10.01 -3.80
N LYS A 47 -5.87 -9.85 -2.66
CA LYS A 47 -5.06 -10.93 -2.06
C LYS A 47 -5.21 -10.96 -0.54
N ASP A 48 -5.36 -12.15 0.01
CA ASP A 48 -5.26 -12.38 1.45
C ASP A 48 -3.79 -12.34 1.88
N LEU A 49 -3.52 -11.70 3.01
CA LEU A 49 -2.21 -11.68 3.65
C LEU A 49 -2.21 -12.63 4.85
N LEU A 50 -1.06 -13.22 5.12
CA LEU A 50 -0.87 -14.12 6.27
C LEU A 50 -0.74 -13.34 7.57
N ASN A 51 -1.20 -13.91 8.68
CA ASN A 51 -1.17 -13.22 9.98
C ASN A 51 0.25 -13.13 10.55
N PHE A 52 0.58 -11.99 11.15
CA PHE A 52 1.87 -11.77 11.81
C PHE A 52 2.03 -12.51 13.13
N TYR A 53 0.93 -12.83 13.81
CA TYR A 53 0.94 -13.44 15.14
C TYR A 53 0.22 -14.78 15.17
N SER A 54 0.70 -15.64 16.05
CA SER A 54 0.12 -16.91 16.44
C SER A 54 0.06 -17.01 17.97
N MET A 55 -0.45 -18.12 18.52
CA MET A 55 -0.42 -18.36 19.96
C MET A 55 1.01 -18.46 20.54
N VAL A 56 2.02 -18.74 19.72
CA VAL A 56 3.42 -18.88 20.15
C VAL A 56 4.27 -17.63 19.88
N GLY A 57 3.65 -16.55 19.40
CA GLY A 57 4.32 -15.29 19.07
C GLY A 57 4.35 -14.98 17.59
N ILE A 58 5.38 -14.23 17.16
CA ILE A 58 5.51 -13.67 15.81
C ILE A 58 5.84 -14.76 14.79
N ASN A 59 5.14 -14.76 13.67
CA ASN A 59 5.39 -15.65 12.53
C ASN A 59 6.20 -14.94 11.44
N PHE A 60 7.53 -14.98 11.57
CA PHE A 60 8.45 -14.36 10.60
C PHE A 60 8.36 -14.93 9.18
N LYS A 61 7.93 -16.18 9.02
CA LYS A 61 7.73 -16.77 7.68
C LYS A 61 6.54 -16.13 6.98
N ASN A 62 5.46 -15.88 7.71
CA ASN A 62 4.29 -15.18 7.19
C ASN A 62 4.66 -13.75 6.78
N ILE A 63 5.43 -13.04 7.62
CA ILE A 63 5.92 -11.69 7.32
C ILE A 63 6.73 -11.70 6.02
N ALA A 64 7.76 -12.55 5.91
CA ALA A 64 8.58 -12.63 4.71
C ALA A 64 7.77 -12.99 3.44
N SER A 65 6.75 -13.84 3.59
CA SER A 65 5.85 -14.18 2.48
C SER A 65 4.98 -12.98 2.06
N ASN A 66 4.46 -12.23 3.02
CA ASN A 66 3.68 -11.02 2.73
C ASN A 66 4.57 -9.93 2.09
N ASP A 67 5.79 -9.73 2.60
CA ASP A 67 6.75 -8.77 2.04
C ASP A 67 7.05 -9.07 0.58
N ARG A 68 7.18 -10.35 0.22
CA ARG A 68 7.36 -10.76 -1.19
C ARG A 68 6.16 -10.35 -2.04
N LEU A 69 4.94 -10.61 -1.58
CA LEU A 69 3.71 -10.21 -2.30
C LEU A 69 3.63 -8.69 -2.48
N ILE A 70 4.02 -7.92 -1.47
CA ILE A 70 4.05 -6.45 -1.51
C ILE A 70 5.06 -5.97 -2.56
N VAL A 71 6.28 -6.51 -2.54
CA VAL A 71 7.32 -6.17 -3.52
C VAL A 71 6.89 -6.54 -4.93
N ASP A 72 6.31 -7.73 -5.12
CA ASP A 72 5.83 -8.20 -6.42
C ASP A 72 4.75 -7.23 -6.97
N GLN A 73 3.81 -6.77 -6.13
CA GLN A 73 2.78 -5.82 -6.54
C GLN A 73 3.35 -4.44 -6.91
N ILE A 74 4.31 -3.94 -6.13
CA ILE A 74 5.01 -2.68 -6.44
C ILE A 74 5.72 -2.81 -7.79
N ASN A 75 6.45 -3.91 -8.01
CA ASN A 75 7.15 -4.16 -9.26
C ASN A 75 6.19 -4.22 -10.45
N GLU A 76 5.06 -4.92 -10.31
CA GLU A 76 4.00 -4.99 -11.33
C GLU A 76 3.54 -3.58 -11.73
N PHE A 77 3.14 -2.75 -10.77
CA PHE A 77 2.69 -1.39 -11.04
C PHE A 77 3.77 -0.51 -11.67
N THR A 78 5.02 -0.64 -11.22
CA THR A 78 6.13 0.09 -11.85
C THR A 78 6.39 -0.37 -13.28
N SER A 79 6.24 -1.66 -13.58
CA SER A 79 6.36 -2.19 -14.94
C SER A 79 5.25 -1.72 -15.87
N ASP A 80 4.06 -1.45 -15.31
CA ASP A 80 2.93 -0.83 -16.01
C ASP A 80 3.07 0.70 -16.18
N GLY A 81 4.19 1.27 -15.73
CA GLY A 81 4.52 2.69 -15.87
C GLY A 81 3.92 3.58 -14.79
N TRP A 82 3.50 3.02 -13.64
CA TRP A 82 3.14 3.80 -12.47
C TRP A 82 4.38 4.17 -11.64
N GLU A 83 4.45 5.40 -11.17
CA GLU A 83 5.48 5.86 -10.23
C GLU A 83 4.96 5.67 -8.80
N LEU A 84 5.75 5.00 -7.94
CA LEU A 84 5.48 5.03 -6.50
C LEU A 84 5.75 6.44 -5.97
N HIS A 85 4.68 7.16 -5.64
CA HIS A 85 4.75 8.57 -5.27
C HIS A 85 4.89 8.79 -3.76
N THR A 86 4.13 8.06 -2.95
CA THR A 86 4.11 8.25 -1.49
C THR A 86 3.79 6.95 -0.80
N VAL A 87 4.43 6.70 0.34
CA VAL A 87 4.10 5.61 1.26
C VAL A 87 3.67 6.22 2.59
N THR A 88 2.48 5.89 3.06
CA THR A 88 1.94 6.36 4.34
C THR A 88 1.53 5.18 5.20
N THR A 89 1.99 5.14 6.45
CA THR A 89 1.60 4.12 7.42
C THR A 89 0.58 4.68 8.42
N GLY A 90 -0.21 3.80 9.02
CA GLY A 90 -1.16 4.13 10.07
C GLY A 90 -1.39 2.95 10.99
N VAL A 91 -1.70 3.24 12.25
CA VAL A 91 -2.03 2.23 13.25
C VAL A 91 -3.32 2.63 13.93
N GLN A 92 -4.25 1.69 14.02
CA GLN A 92 -5.45 1.81 14.84
C GLN A 92 -5.41 0.76 15.94
N SER A 93 -5.36 1.19 17.20
CA SER A 93 -5.52 0.28 18.33
C SER A 93 -6.97 -0.18 18.44
N GLY A 94 -7.18 -1.48 18.62
CA GLY A 94 -8.46 -2.06 18.96
C GLY A 94 -8.57 -2.37 20.46
N GLU A 95 -9.76 -2.79 20.89
CA GLU A 95 -9.94 -3.27 22.26
C GLU A 95 -9.24 -4.63 22.48
N LYS A 96 -8.95 -4.97 23.74
CA LYS A 96 -8.42 -6.28 24.17
C LYS A 96 -7.12 -6.71 23.47
N GLY A 97 -6.23 -5.76 23.20
CA GLY A 97 -4.92 -6.04 22.58
C GLY A 97 -4.99 -6.31 21.08
N GLY A 98 -6.11 -6.00 20.44
CA GLY A 98 -6.22 -5.99 18.99
C GLY A 98 -5.65 -4.72 18.36
N GLY A 99 -5.39 -4.75 17.07
CA GLY A 99 -4.99 -3.59 16.29
C GLY A 99 -5.02 -3.84 14.78
N ILE A 100 -5.02 -2.76 14.02
CA ILE A 100 -4.87 -2.77 12.57
C ILE A 100 -3.67 -1.91 12.23
N PHE A 101 -2.76 -2.47 11.45
CA PHE A 101 -1.70 -1.75 10.77
C PHE A 101 -2.14 -1.57 9.32
N ILE A 102 -2.00 -0.36 8.79
CA ILE A 102 -2.30 -0.06 7.40
C ILE A 102 -1.10 0.63 6.76
N THR A 103 -0.67 0.15 5.61
CA THR A 103 0.32 0.84 4.77
C THR A 103 -0.34 1.15 3.44
N ARG A 104 -0.28 2.42 3.03
CA ARG A 104 -0.82 2.92 1.76
C ARG A 104 0.33 3.34 0.87
N TYR A 105 0.45 2.67 -0.27
CA TYR A 105 1.35 2.98 -1.36
C TYR A 105 0.55 3.71 -2.42
N LEU A 106 0.73 5.03 -2.51
CA LEU A 106 0.11 5.86 -3.53
C LEU A 106 1.01 5.90 -4.75
N PHE A 107 0.45 5.45 -5.87
CA PHE A 107 1.06 5.50 -7.18
C PHE A 107 0.42 6.60 -8.02
N ARG A 108 1.20 7.18 -8.92
CA ARG A 108 0.71 8.15 -9.90
C ARG A 108 1.26 7.85 -11.29
N LYS A 109 0.52 8.28 -12.31
CA LYS A 109 0.95 8.22 -13.71
C LYS A 109 0.49 9.50 -14.41
N PRO A 110 1.34 10.13 -15.25
CA PRO A 110 0.90 11.28 -16.05
C PRO A 110 -0.34 10.94 -16.87
N LEU A 111 -1.27 11.89 -17.00
CA LEU A 111 -2.45 11.79 -17.87
C LEU A 111 -2.09 11.92 -19.35
#